data_AF-A0A7Y2CND1-F1
#
_entry.id   AF-A0A7Y2CND1-F1
#
_cell.length_a   1.000
_cell.length_b   1.000
_cell.length_c   1.000
_cell.angle_alpha   90.00
_cell.angle_beta   90.00
_cell.angle_gamma   90.00
#
_symmetry.space_group_name_H-M   'P 1'
#
loop_
_entity.id
_entity.type
_entity.pdbx_description
1 polymer ?
#
loop_
_entity_poly.entity_id
_entity_poly.type
_entity_poly.pdbx_seq_one_letter_code
_entity_poly.pdbx_strand_id
1 'polypeptide(L)'
;SKNSIGRSVLDALGMGAGFTVALLCLGIVREVLGNGTFMDIPVFGPNYEPWVVMVLPGGAFFVLGAWLLLFNWLRERKKTRGRLATQ
;
A
#
# COMPACT_ATOMS: atom_id res chain seq x y z
N SER A 1 -24.13 -11.35 -23.47
CA SER A 1 -23.65 -10.24 -22.63
C SER A 1 -24.78 -9.79 -21.72
N LYS A 2 -24.79 -10.23 -20.46
CA LYS A 2 -25.83 -9.86 -19.49
C LYS A 2 -25.22 -9.83 -18.09
N ASN A 3 -24.14 -9.06 -17.91
CA ASN A 3 -23.72 -8.70 -16.56
C ASN A 3 -24.80 -7.78 -16.01
N SER A 4 -25.62 -8.30 -15.09
CA SER A 4 -26.67 -7.54 -14.42
C SER A 4 -26.04 -6.26 -13.85
N ILE A 5 -26.65 -5.10 -14.10
CA ILE A 5 -26.16 -3.78 -13.67
C ILE A 5 -25.66 -3.80 -12.21
N GLY A 6 -26.33 -4.52 -11.31
CA GLY A 6 -25.91 -4.70 -9.92
C GLY A 6 -24.52 -5.34 -9.72
N ARG A 7 -24.11 -6.30 -10.55
CA ARG A 7 -22.76 -6.91 -10.50
C ARG A 7 -21.68 -5.91 -10.90
N SER A 8 -21.97 -5.05 -11.89
CA SER A 8 -21.03 -4.00 -12.31
C SER A 8 -20.89 -2.89 -11.27
N VAL A 9 -21.97 -2.54 -10.54
CA VAL A 9 -21.90 -1.60 -9.43
C VAL A 9 -21.06 -2.16 -8.27
N LEU A 10 -21.26 -3.42 -7.91
CA LEU A 10 -20.45 -4.10 -6.89
C LEU A 10 -18.96 -4.17 -7.28
N ASP A 11 -18.65 -4.44 -8.54
CA ASP A 11 -17.27 -4.45 -9.04
C ASP A 11 -16.63 -3.06 -8.98
N ALA A 12 -17.35 -2.02 -9.44
CA ALA A 12 -16.88 -0.63 -9.37
C ALA A 12 -16.68 -0.14 -7.92
N LEU A 13 -17.58 -0.52 -7.00
CA LEU A 13 -17.43 -0.21 -5.58
C LEU A 13 -16.25 -0.93 -4.96
N GLY A 14 -16.04 -2.22 -5.29
CA GLY A 14 -14.88 -2.97 -4.82
C GLY A 14 -13.57 -2.37 -5.32
N MET A 15 -13.51 -2.01 -6.60
CA MET A 15 -12.32 -1.40 -7.21
C MET A 15 -12.05 0.01 -6.65
N GLY A 16 -13.09 0.83 -6.49
CA GLY A 16 -13.00 2.17 -5.90
C GLY A 16 -12.58 2.13 -4.43
N ALA A 17 -13.20 1.28 -3.62
CA ALA A 17 -12.83 1.11 -2.21
C ALA A 17 -11.39 0.60 -2.08
N GLY A 18 -10.97 -0.37 -2.89
CA GLY A 18 -9.59 -0.85 -2.94
C GLY A 18 -8.60 0.27 -3.29
N PHE A 19 -8.95 1.12 -4.24
CA PHE A 19 -8.12 2.28 -4.62
C PHE A 19 -8.01 3.30 -3.49
N THR A 20 -9.10 3.65 -2.81
CA THR A 20 -9.07 4.56 -1.66
C THR A 20 -8.21 4.02 -0.52
N VAL A 21 -8.35 2.72 -0.20
CA VAL A 21 -7.51 2.06 0.82
C VAL A 21 -6.04 2.06 0.40
N ALA A 22 -5.74 1.82 -0.88
CA ALA A 22 -4.38 1.87 -1.39
C ALA A 22 -3.77 3.28 -1.27
N LEU A 23 -4.52 4.32 -1.63
CA LEU A 23 -4.09 5.71 -1.48
C LEU A 23 -3.89 6.10 0.00
N LEU A 24 -4.77 5.64 0.90
CA LEU A 24 -4.64 5.87 2.32
C LEU A 24 -3.35 5.24 2.87
N CYS A 25 -3.10 3.96 2.58
CA CYS A 25 -1.87 3.28 2.99
C CYS A 25 -0.62 3.96 2.40
N LEU A 26 -0.67 4.39 1.13
CA LEU A 26 0.41 5.12 0.48
C LEU A 26 0.67 6.46 1.18
N GLY A 27 -0.37 7.22 1.50
CA GLY A 27 -0.30 8.48 2.22
C GLY A 27 0.29 8.34 3.62
N ILE A 28 -0.17 7.34 4.37
CA ILE A 28 0.35 7.05 5.72
C ILE A 28 1.84 6.77 5.70
N VAL A 29 2.31 5.90 4.80
CA VAL A 29 3.74 5.61 4.68
C VAL A 29 4.54 6.87 4.32
N ARG A 30 3.99 7.73 3.46
CA ARG A 30 4.65 8.99 3.08
C ARG A 30 4.67 10.03 4.21
N GLU A 31 3.62 10.10 5.01
CA GLU A 31 3.55 11.01 6.15
C GLU A 31 4.57 10.61 7.22
N VAL A 32 4.57 9.31 7.56
CA VAL A 32 5.44 8.73 8.59
C VAL A 32 6.91 8.78 8.17
N LEU A 33 7.24 8.47 6.91
CA LEU A 33 8.63 8.49 6.44
C LEU A 33 9.10 9.85 5.92
N GLY A 34 8.18 10.74 5.57
CA GLY A 34 8.51 12.08 5.06
C GLY A 34 8.65 13.08 6.20
N ASN A 35 7.61 13.21 7.03
CA ASN A 35 7.53 14.22 8.09
C ASN A 35 7.70 13.63 9.50
N GLY A 36 7.70 12.32 9.64
CA GLY A 36 7.82 11.67 10.95
C GLY A 36 6.55 11.79 11.81
N THR A 37 5.44 12.15 11.18
CA THR A 37 4.16 12.36 11.83
C THR A 37 3.15 11.30 11.37
N PHE A 38 2.14 11.07 12.19
CA PHE A 38 0.97 10.30 11.83
C PHE A 38 -0.26 11.07 12.28
N MET A 39 -1.07 11.57 11.34
CA MET A 39 -2.24 12.41 11.64
C MET A 39 -1.87 13.61 12.55
N ASP A 40 -0.80 14.35 12.20
CA ASP A 40 -0.26 15.47 12.99
C ASP A 40 0.30 15.12 14.37
N ILE A 41 0.35 13.83 14.73
CA ILE A 41 0.99 13.37 15.97
C ILE A 41 2.45 13.02 15.64
N PRO A 42 3.45 13.66 16.27
CA PRO A 42 4.86 13.31 16.06
C PRO A 42 5.11 11.90 16.60
N VAL A 43 5.48 10.98 15.71
CA VAL A 43 5.77 9.58 16.07
C VAL A 43 7.24 9.42 16.42
N PHE A 44 8.10 10.23 15.80
CA PHE A 44 9.52 10.30 16.10
C PHE A 44 9.80 11.51 17.00
N GLY A 45 10.82 11.39 17.85
CA GLY A 45 11.19 12.44 18.80
C GLY A 45 11.61 13.76 18.13
N PRO A 46 11.91 14.81 18.92
CA PRO A 46 12.11 16.18 18.43
C PRO A 46 13.30 16.38 17.47
N ASN A 47 14.12 15.36 17.24
CA ASN A 47 15.29 15.39 16.35
C ASN A 47 15.06 14.62 15.03
N TYR A 48 13.81 14.37 14.64
CA TYR A 48 13.54 13.72 13.37
C TYR A 48 13.77 14.69 12.21
N GLU A 49 14.77 14.44 11.38
CA GLU A 49 14.94 15.16 10.12
C GLU A 49 14.00 14.58 9.06
N PRO A 50 13.13 15.42 8.46
CA PRO A 50 12.22 14.99 7.41
C PRO A 50 12.95 14.36 6.24
N TRP A 51 12.51 13.18 5.81
CA TRP A 51 13.07 12.52 4.64
C TRP A 51 12.44 13.10 3.37
N VAL A 52 13.00 14.21 2.91
CA VAL A 52 12.48 15.04 1.81
C VAL A 52 12.14 14.21 0.55
N VAL A 53 12.91 13.17 0.24
CA VAL A 53 12.68 12.27 -0.90
C VAL A 53 11.28 11.64 -0.88
N MET A 54 10.74 11.33 0.30
CA MET A 54 9.41 10.73 0.45
C MET A 54 8.27 11.74 0.22
N VAL A 55 8.52 13.02 0.47
CA VAL A 55 7.57 14.12 0.25
C VAL A 55 7.50 14.53 -1.23
N LEU A 56 8.59 14.34 -1.98
CA LEU A 56 8.58 14.57 -3.43
C LEU A 56 7.70 13.54 -4.17
N PRO A 57 7.25 13.86 -5.40
CA PRO A 57 6.53 12.91 -6.26
C PRO A 57 7.30 11.60 -6.49
N GLY A 58 8.63 11.66 -6.51
CA GLY A 58 9.52 10.50 -6.62
C GLY A 58 9.32 9.47 -5.51
N GLY A 59 9.02 9.90 -4.28
CA GLY A 59 8.77 9.02 -3.14
C GLY A 59 7.57 8.08 -3.33
N ALA A 60 6.55 8.49 -4.10
CA ALA A 60 5.41 7.64 -4.39
C ALA A 60 5.82 6.39 -5.19
N PHE A 61 6.72 6.53 -6.17
CA PHE A 61 7.24 5.39 -6.94
C PHE A 61 8.08 4.45 -6.08
N PHE A 62 8.85 4.99 -5.13
CA PHE A 62 9.62 4.17 -4.20
C PHE A 62 8.70 3.31 -3.33
N VAL A 63 7.65 3.91 -2.76
CA VAL A 63 6.68 3.17 -1.93
C VAL A 63 5.92 2.14 -2.77
N LEU A 64 5.52 2.46 -4.00
CA LEU A 64 4.91 1.48 -4.91
C LEU A 64 5.86 0.31 -5.23
N GLY A 65 7.14 0.59 -5.49
CA GLY A 65 8.16 -0.44 -5.69
C GLY A 65 8.36 -1.32 -4.46
N ALA A 66 8.36 -0.74 -3.26
CA ALA A 66 8.42 -1.47 -2.01
C ALA A 66 7.19 -2.37 -1.80
N TRP A 67 5.99 -1.87 -2.09
CA TRP A 67 4.75 -2.67 -2.05
C TRP A 67 4.79 -3.83 -3.04
N LEU A 68 5.25 -3.58 -4.28
CA LEU A 68 5.38 -4.64 -5.29
C LEU A 68 6.36 -5.72 -4.83
N LEU A 69 7.52 -5.33 -4.30
CA LEU A 69 8.52 -6.24 -3.77
C LEU A 69 7.97 -7.04 -2.58
N LEU A 70 7.27 -6.39 -1.66
CA LEU A 70 6.63 -7.03 -0.51
C LEU A 70 5.59 -8.06 -0.95
N PHE A 71 4.67 -7.69 -1.85
CA PHE A 71 3.65 -8.62 -2.33
C PHE A 71 4.24 -9.78 -3.13
N ASN A 72 5.25 -9.52 -3.97
CA ASN A 72 5.92 -10.59 -4.70
C ASN A 72 6.62 -11.57 -3.74
N TRP A 73 7.29 -11.05 -2.71
CA TRP A 73 7.93 -11.86 -1.69
C TRP A 73 6.94 -12.66 -0.84
N LEU A 74 5.82 -12.05 -0.44
CA LEU A 74 4.74 -12.74 0.27
C LEU A 74 4.09 -13.84 -0.59
N ARG A 75 3.91 -13.58 -1.88
CA ARG A 75 3.37 -14.55 -2.85
C ARG A 75 4.30 -15.74 -3.02
N GLU A 76 5.61 -15.50 -3.13
CA GLU A 76 6.60 -16.57 -3.25
C GLU A 76 6.63 -17.45 -2.00
N ARG A 77 6.60 -16.84 -0.81
CA ARG A 77 6.52 -17.59 0.46
C ARG A 77 5.27 -18.47 0.57
N LYS A 78 4.12 -18.02 0.06
CA LYS A 78 2.88 -18.82 0.02
C LYS A 78 2.98 -19.97 -0.98
N LYS A 79 3.60 -19.77 -2.14
CA LYS A 79 3.87 -20.87 -3.11
C LYS A 79 4.75 -21.96 -2.49
N THR A 80 5.83 -21.57 -1.79
CA THR A 80 6.74 -22.54 -1.16
C THR A 80 6.06 -23.35 -0.06
N ARG A 81 5.21 -22.72 0.78
CA ARG A 81 4.44 -23.43 1.82
C ARG A 81 3.35 -24.35 1.26
N GLY A 82 2.69 -23.94 0.16
CA GLY A 82 1.69 -24.78 -0.50
C GLY A 82 2.26 -26.03 -1.17
N ARG A 83 3.53 -25.99 -1.62
CA ARG A 83 4.19 -27.14 -2.26
C ARG A 83 4.64 -28.22 -1.28
N LEU A 84 4.84 -27.86 0.00
CA LEU A 84 5.22 -28.78 1.09
C LEU A 84 4.02 -29.51 1.71
N ALA A 85 2.80 -28.99 1.57
CA ALA A 85 1.58 -29.61 2.12
C ALA A 85 0.94 -30.66 1.19
N THR A 86 1.47 -30.81 -0.03
CA THR A 86 0.97 -31.75 -1.06
C THR A 86 1.95 -32.89 -1.32
N GLN A 87 3.02 -33.02 -0.51
CA GLN A 87 3.92 -34.18 -0.50
C GLN A 87 3.65 -35.06 0.71
#